data_AF-J9E848-F1
#
_entry.id   AF-J9E848-F1
#
_cell.length_a   1.000
_cell.length_b   1.000
_cell.length_c   1.000
_cell.angle_alpha   90.00
_cell.angle_beta   90.00
_cell.angle_gamma   90.00
#
_symmetry.space_group_name_H-M   'P 1'
#
loop_
_entity.id
_entity.type
_entity.pdbx_description
1 polymer ?
#
loop_
_entity_poly.entity_id
_entity_poly.type
_entity_poly.pdbx_seq_one_letter_code
_entity_poly.pdbx_strand_id
1 'polypeptide(L)'
;LFNAKFVETKLPHLFTFYASICVHLLAKSDMTDALVSKMLPFLARGLTADLVSLRLACLTVISQLCTNVKLVSNKLDPMIKLILLKMDNFTMKESIDTLVVIYQRQEITSFPLK
;
A
#
# COMPACT_ATOMS: atom_id res chain seq x y z
N LEU A 1 -14.08 8.21 -21.46
CA LEU A 1 -12.94 7.54 -20.79
C LEU A 1 -13.46 6.26 -20.14
N PHE A 2 -12.66 5.18 -20.11
CA PHE A 2 -13.05 3.87 -19.60
C PHE A 2 -13.59 3.95 -18.15
N ASN A 3 -14.69 3.26 -17.85
CA ASN A 3 -15.24 3.20 -16.49
C ASN A 3 -14.46 2.20 -15.62
N ALA A 4 -14.61 2.30 -14.28
CA ALA A 4 -13.87 1.47 -13.32
C ALA A 4 -14.06 -0.04 -13.57
N LYS A 5 -15.30 -0.46 -13.91
CA LYS A 5 -15.62 -1.86 -14.22
C LYS A 5 -14.86 -2.38 -15.45
N PHE A 6 -14.70 -1.56 -16.49
CA PHE A 6 -13.92 -1.93 -17.66
C PHE A 6 -12.45 -2.13 -17.28
N VAL A 7 -11.88 -1.21 -16.51
CA VAL A 7 -10.47 -1.27 -16.10
C VAL A 7 -10.20 -2.52 -15.24
N GLU A 8 -11.06 -2.81 -14.26
CA GLU A 8 -10.96 -4.03 -13.43
C GLU A 8 -11.03 -5.31 -14.25
N THR A 9 -11.93 -5.38 -15.23
CA THR A 9 -12.18 -6.63 -15.96
C THR A 9 -11.24 -6.87 -17.12
N LYS A 10 -10.75 -5.81 -17.78
CA LYS A 10 -9.96 -5.90 -19.02
C LYS A 10 -8.49 -5.57 -18.82
N LEU A 11 -8.17 -4.73 -17.83
CA LEU A 11 -6.83 -4.21 -17.63
C LEU A 11 -6.23 -4.49 -16.23
N PRO A 12 -6.57 -5.58 -15.51
CA PRO A 12 -6.04 -5.80 -14.15
C PRO A 12 -4.51 -6.01 -14.15
N HIS A 13 -3.96 -6.53 -15.25
CA HIS A 13 -2.52 -6.74 -15.44
C HIS A 13 -1.69 -5.45 -15.34
N LEU A 14 -2.29 -4.27 -15.60
CA LEU A 14 -1.60 -3.00 -15.42
C LEU A 14 -1.27 -2.74 -13.95
N PHE A 15 -2.15 -3.13 -13.01
CA PHE A 15 -1.91 -2.96 -11.58
C PHE A 15 -0.90 -3.96 -11.04
N THR A 16 -0.91 -5.20 -11.58
CA THR A 16 0.15 -6.18 -11.29
C THR A 16 1.51 -5.69 -11.78
N PHE A 17 1.57 -5.15 -12.99
CA PHE A 17 2.80 -4.58 -13.55
C PHE A 17 3.30 -3.39 -12.71
N TYR A 18 2.40 -2.47 -12.35
CA TYR A 18 2.69 -1.36 -11.44
C TYR A 18 3.25 -1.86 -10.09
N ALA A 19 2.57 -2.80 -9.43
CA ALA A 19 3.02 -3.35 -8.16
C ALA A 19 4.41 -4.00 -8.30
N SER A 20 4.63 -4.78 -9.35
CA SER A 20 5.92 -5.41 -9.63
C SER A 20 7.04 -4.37 -9.76
N ILE A 21 6.85 -3.31 -10.54
CA ILE A 21 7.86 -2.24 -10.66
C ILE A 21 8.15 -1.62 -9.30
N CYS A 22 7.12 -1.26 -8.54
CA CYS A 22 7.31 -0.65 -7.23
C CYS A 22 8.03 -1.58 -6.25
N VAL A 23 7.69 -2.87 -6.21
CA VAL A 23 8.34 -3.86 -5.36
C VAL A 23 9.81 -4.00 -5.71
N HIS A 24 10.15 -4.13 -7.00
CA HIS A 24 11.55 -4.22 -7.45
C HIS A 24 12.32 -2.93 -7.18
N LEU A 25 11.68 -1.76 -7.33
CA LEU A 25 12.28 -0.48 -7.00
C LEU A 25 12.61 -0.38 -5.51
N LEU A 26 11.68 -0.83 -4.65
CA LEU A 26 11.86 -0.83 -3.20
C LEU A 26 12.87 -1.86 -2.71
N ALA A 27 13.10 -2.93 -3.47
CA ALA A 27 14.10 -3.95 -3.17
C ALA A 27 15.54 -3.48 -3.42
N LYS A 28 15.75 -2.35 -4.10
CA LYS A 28 17.09 -1.79 -4.31
C LYS A 28 17.59 -1.04 -3.08
N SER A 29 18.89 -1.12 -2.82
CA SER A 29 19.56 -0.57 -1.62
C SER A 29 19.68 0.95 -1.58
N ASP A 30 19.46 1.63 -2.70
CA ASP A 30 19.61 3.08 -2.91
C ASP A 30 18.28 3.85 -2.72
N MET A 31 17.38 3.32 -1.90
CA MET A 31 16.07 3.91 -1.67
C MET A 31 16.17 5.18 -0.81
N THR A 32 15.83 6.33 -1.40
CA THR A 32 15.96 7.64 -0.74
C THR A 32 14.67 8.08 -0.04
N ASP A 33 14.80 8.81 1.06
CA ASP A 33 13.67 9.43 1.77
C ASP A 33 12.82 10.34 0.88
N ALA A 34 13.44 10.96 -0.12
CA ALA A 34 12.75 11.78 -1.12
C ALA A 34 11.81 10.94 -1.99
N LEU A 35 12.23 9.73 -2.38
CA LEU A 35 11.39 8.80 -3.13
C LEU A 35 10.25 8.27 -2.26
N VAL A 36 10.51 7.88 -1.00
CA VAL A 36 9.47 7.47 -0.03
C VAL A 36 8.39 8.55 0.07
N SER A 37 8.83 9.78 0.30
CA SER A 37 7.93 10.92 0.56
C SER A 37 7.06 11.27 -0.65
N LYS A 38 7.56 10.99 -1.86
CA LYS A 38 6.76 11.11 -3.09
C LYS A 38 5.81 9.93 -3.27
N MET A 39 6.20 8.73 -2.89
CA MET A 39 5.42 7.51 -3.12
C MET A 39 4.20 7.38 -2.19
N LEU A 40 4.34 7.76 -0.91
CA LEU A 40 3.28 7.64 0.10
C LEU A 40 1.95 8.32 -0.33
N PRO A 41 1.93 9.57 -0.86
CA PRO A 41 0.70 10.17 -1.38
C PRO A 41 0.04 9.43 -2.55
N PHE A 42 0.80 8.69 -3.37
CA PHE A 42 0.23 7.87 -4.44
C PHE A 42 -0.40 6.60 -3.89
N LEU A 43 0.26 5.94 -2.94
CA LEU A 43 -0.28 4.76 -2.27
C LEU A 43 -1.55 5.10 -1.49
N ALA A 44 -1.55 6.23 -0.79
CA ALA A 44 -2.72 6.74 -0.09
C ALA A 44 -3.91 6.93 -1.05
N ARG A 45 -3.70 7.60 -2.19
CA ARG A 45 -4.73 7.77 -3.21
C ARG A 45 -5.20 6.45 -3.81
N GLY A 46 -4.28 5.52 -4.09
CA GLY A 46 -4.60 4.21 -4.63
C GLY A 46 -5.46 3.36 -3.69
N LEU A 47 -5.20 3.42 -2.37
CA LEU A 47 -6.06 2.76 -1.36
C LEU A 47 -7.48 3.32 -1.32
N THR A 48 -7.68 4.58 -1.69
CA THR A 48 -9.01 5.21 -1.73
C THR A 48 -9.74 5.04 -3.05
N ALA A 49 -9.13 4.41 -4.06
CA ALA A 49 -9.72 4.26 -5.38
C ALA A 49 -10.85 3.22 -5.40
N ASP A 50 -11.80 3.39 -6.32
CA ASP A 50 -12.90 2.43 -6.56
C ASP A 50 -12.43 1.13 -7.27
N LEU A 51 -11.13 1.01 -7.53
CA LEU A 51 -10.50 -0.08 -8.25
C LEU A 51 -9.89 -1.07 -7.25
N VAL A 52 -10.57 -2.19 -7.01
CA VAL A 52 -10.10 -3.28 -6.14
C VAL A 52 -8.70 -3.73 -6.51
N SER A 53 -8.40 -3.96 -7.80
CA SER A 53 -7.08 -4.40 -8.25
C SER A 53 -5.99 -3.38 -7.93
N LEU A 54 -6.29 -2.08 -8.02
CA LEU A 54 -5.36 -1.02 -7.63
C LEU A 54 -5.15 -1.00 -6.11
N ARG A 55 -6.22 -1.15 -5.31
CA ARG A 55 -6.10 -1.22 -3.85
C ARG A 55 -5.23 -2.39 -3.40
N LEU A 56 -5.43 -3.57 -3.99
CA LEU A 56 -4.61 -4.78 -3.74
C LEU A 56 -3.14 -4.57 -4.14
N ALA A 57 -2.91 -3.92 -5.28
CA ALA A 57 -1.56 -3.53 -5.70
C ALA A 57 -0.92 -2.57 -4.68
N CYS A 58 -1.65 -1.56 -4.20
CA CYS A 58 -1.14 -0.63 -3.18
C CYS A 58 -0.83 -1.34 -1.85
N LEU A 59 -1.68 -2.25 -1.37
CA LEU A 59 -1.41 -3.06 -0.17
C LEU A 59 -0.11 -3.87 -0.30
N THR A 60 0.12 -4.46 -1.48
CA THR A 60 1.37 -5.19 -1.79
C THR A 60 2.58 -4.26 -1.73
N VAL A 61 2.51 -3.09 -2.37
CA VAL A 61 3.61 -2.12 -2.37
C VAL A 61 3.88 -1.57 -0.98
N ILE A 62 2.85 -1.32 -0.18
CA ILE A 62 2.99 -0.88 1.22
C ILE A 62 3.70 -1.96 2.05
N SER A 63 3.29 -3.22 1.91
CA SER A 63 3.95 -4.35 2.59
C SER A 63 5.45 -4.41 2.28
N GLN A 64 5.82 -4.25 1.00
CA GLN A 64 7.22 -4.23 0.59
C GLN A 64 7.96 -3.01 1.13
N LEU A 65 7.34 -1.83 1.07
CA LEU A 65 7.92 -0.59 1.60
C LEU A 65 8.26 -0.73 3.08
N CYS A 66 7.31 -1.18 3.88
CA CYS A 66 7.51 -1.38 5.32
C CYS A 66 8.43 -2.56 5.64
N THR A 67 8.72 -3.45 4.71
CA THR A 67 9.73 -4.49 4.91
C THR A 67 11.15 -3.94 4.72
N ASN A 68 11.33 -3.00 3.79
CA ASN A 68 12.66 -2.55 3.38
C ASN A 68 13.06 -1.20 4.00
N VAL A 69 12.08 -0.40 4.44
CA VAL A 69 12.29 0.96 4.92
C VAL A 69 11.67 1.11 6.30
N LYS A 70 12.45 1.61 7.27
CA LYS A 70 11.92 2.04 8.57
C LYS A 70 11.26 3.41 8.40
N LEU A 71 9.94 3.46 8.57
CA LEU A 71 9.17 4.68 8.48
C LEU A 71 9.03 5.31 9.87
N VAL A 72 9.20 6.62 9.93
CA VAL A 72 8.85 7.40 11.12
C VAL A 72 7.34 7.38 11.36
N SER A 73 6.93 7.38 12.63
CA SER A 73 5.54 7.24 13.08
C SER A 73 4.59 8.23 12.43
N ASN A 74 5.01 9.48 12.23
CA ASN A 74 4.19 10.52 11.56
C ASN A 74 3.80 10.20 10.10
N LYS A 75 4.51 9.30 9.43
CA LYS A 75 4.18 8.80 8.08
C LYS A 75 3.46 7.46 8.14
N LEU A 76 3.78 6.65 9.15
CA LEU A 76 3.28 5.28 9.30
C LEU A 76 1.86 5.23 9.86
N ASP A 77 1.56 6.00 10.90
CA ASP A 77 0.25 5.98 11.56
C ASP A 77 -0.89 6.38 10.62
N PRO A 78 -0.76 7.44 9.78
CA PRO A 78 -1.77 7.76 8.79
C PRO A 78 -2.02 6.64 7.78
N MET A 79 -0.98 5.89 7.39
CA MET A 79 -1.11 4.76 6.47
C MET A 79 -1.86 3.59 7.12
N ILE A 80 -1.53 3.25 8.37
CA ILE A 80 -2.24 2.22 9.14
C ILE A 80 -3.71 2.58 9.29
N LYS A 81 -4.02 3.82 9.70
CA LYS A 81 -5.39 4.32 9.81
C LYS A 81 -6.12 4.25 8.47
N LEU A 82 -5.46 4.63 7.37
CA LEU A 82 -6.07 4.60 6.05
C LEU A 82 -6.42 3.19 5.59
N ILE A 83 -5.53 2.20 5.82
CA ILE A 83 -5.81 0.79 5.51
C ILE A 83 -7.04 0.31 6.30
N LEU A 84 -7.06 0.57 7.60
CA LEU A 84 -8.21 0.21 8.46
C LEU A 84 -9.52 0.85 7.99
N LEU A 85 -9.49 2.13 7.59
CA LEU A 85 -10.67 2.89 7.14
C LEU A 85 -11.17 2.48 5.75
N LYS A 86 -10.31 1.93 4.89
CA LYS A 86 -10.65 1.57 3.50
C LYS A 86 -10.80 0.07 3.27
N MET A 87 -10.60 -0.73 4.32
CA MET A 87 -10.88 -2.15 4.31
C MET A 87 -12.36 -2.42 4.04
N ASP A 88 -12.65 -3.31 3.09
CA ASP A 88 -14.00 -3.78 2.79
C ASP A 88 -14.00 -5.30 2.49
N ASN A 89 -15.16 -5.86 2.12
CA ASN A 89 -15.31 -7.30 1.86
C ASN A 89 -14.40 -7.84 0.75
N PHE A 90 -13.87 -6.98 -0.14
CA PHE A 90 -12.99 -7.40 -1.24
C PHE A 90 -11.51 -7.35 -0.86
N THR A 91 -11.13 -6.59 0.16
CA THR A 91 -9.73 -6.37 0.55
C THR A 91 -9.46 -6.73 2.01
N MET A 92 -10.44 -7.25 2.76
CA MET A 92 -10.34 -7.50 4.20
C MET A 92 -9.13 -8.37 4.55
N LYS A 93 -9.00 -9.52 3.90
CA LYS A 93 -7.90 -10.46 4.17
C LYS A 93 -6.54 -9.79 3.89
N GLU A 94 -6.38 -9.19 2.73
CA GLU A 94 -5.12 -8.59 2.29
C GLU A 94 -4.76 -7.34 3.09
N SER A 95 -5.76 -6.60 3.58
CA SER A 95 -5.56 -5.47 4.49
C SER A 95 -5.05 -5.94 5.84
N ILE A 96 -5.63 -7.00 6.41
CA ILE A 96 -5.16 -7.60 7.66
C ILE A 96 -3.74 -8.17 7.48
N ASP A 97 -3.49 -8.93 6.41
CA ASP A 97 -2.17 -9.49 6.10
C ASP A 97 -1.12 -8.36 5.99
N THR A 98 -1.46 -7.26 5.33
CA THR A 98 -0.60 -6.08 5.20
C THR A 98 -0.34 -5.41 6.55
N LEU A 99 -1.37 -5.24 7.39
CA LEU A 99 -1.23 -4.67 8.73
C LEU A 99 -0.30 -5.54 9.61
N VAL A 100 -0.44 -6.85 9.56
CA VAL A 100 0.46 -7.77 10.28
C VAL A 100 1.91 -7.56 9.86
N VAL A 101 2.17 -7.49 8.55
CA VAL A 101 3.52 -7.22 8.02
C VAL A 101 4.04 -5.87 8.49
N ILE A 102 3.22 -4.82 8.44
CA ILE A 102 3.59 -3.48 8.92
C ILE A 102 4.00 -3.53 10.39
N TYR A 103 3.16 -4.09 11.27
CA TYR A 103 3.43 -4.11 12.71
C TYR A 103 4.69 -4.91 13.04
N GLN A 104 4.86 -6.08 12.40
CA GLN A 104 6.03 -6.92 12.60
C GLN A 104 7.32 -6.25 12.13
N ARG A 105 7.32 -5.65 10.92
CA ARG A 105 8.54 -5.08 10.33
C ARG A 105 8.90 -3.71 10.89
N GLN A 106 7.91 -2.94 11.30
CA GLN A 106 8.10 -1.63 11.91
C GLN A 106 8.22 -1.70 13.44
N GLU A 107 8.12 -2.89 14.04
CA GLU A 107 8.23 -3.13 15.49
C GLU A 107 7.23 -2.30 16.31
N ILE A 108 6.01 -2.16 15.77
CA ILE A 108 4.93 -1.41 16.40
C ILE A 108 4.29 -2.27 17.48
N THR A 109 4.26 -1.76 18.71
CA THR A 109 3.70 -2.47 19.87
C THR A 109 2.32 -1.97 20.29
N SER A 110 1.85 -0.87 19.69
CA SER A 110 0.57 -0.25 20.03
C SER A 110 -0.24 0.09 18.78
N PHE A 111 -1.56 -0.02 18.86
CA PHE A 111 -2.42 0.51 17.82
C PHE A 111 -2.42 2.04 17.87
N PRO A 112 -2.46 2.73 16.71
CA PRO A 112 -2.62 4.18 16.69
C PRO A 112 -4.00 4.52 17.24
N LEU A 113 -4.05 4.87 18.53
CA LEU A 113 -5.25 5.32 19.22
C LEU A 113 -5.54 6.78 18.85
N LYS A 114 -6.72 7.02 18.26
CA LYS A 114 -7.25 8.31 17.81
C LYS A 114 -6.51 8.93 16.63
#